data_AF-A0A2V7J4T8-F1
#
_entry.id   AF-A0A2V7J4T8-F1
#
_cell.length_a   1.000
_cell.length_b   1.000
_cell.length_c   1.000
_cell.angle_alpha   90.00
_cell.angle_beta   90.00
_cell.angle_gamma   90.00
#
_symmetry.space_group_name_H-M   'P 1'
#
loop_
_entity.id
_entity.type
_entity.pdbx_description
1 polymer ?
#
loop_
_entity_poly.entity_id
_entity_poly.type
_entity_poly.pdbx_seq_one_letter_code
_entity_poly.pdbx_strand_id
1 'polypeptide(L)'
;MFRAPGRFSTYLMASPTVNPNVLADEPAFFERIARTHMVLRVLITVGGDEQPPGAAMAYKTIDDASNLADRLRAGAPQLEVECTIFSGEGHLTAGLLSLIRSIQFAWPRRP
;
A
#
# COMPACT_ATOMS: atom_id res chain seq x y z
N MET A 1 -4.22 0.46 9.33
CA MET A 1 -3.02 -0.38 9.40
C MET A 1 -2.08 0.05 10.53
N PHE A 2 -1.48 1.25 10.47
CA PHE A 2 -0.44 1.69 11.42
C PHE A 2 -0.79 1.59 12.91
N ARG A 3 -2.00 2.02 13.30
CA ARG A 3 -2.42 1.99 14.72
C ARG A 3 -2.75 0.59 15.26
N ALA A 4 -2.97 -0.40 14.39
CA ALA A 4 -3.39 -1.74 14.78
C ALA A 4 -2.87 -2.80 13.78
N PRO A 5 -1.54 -2.99 13.66
CA PRO A 5 -0.91 -3.83 12.64
C PRO A 5 -1.41 -5.28 12.61
N GLY A 6 -1.78 -5.87 13.75
CA GLY A 6 -2.24 -7.25 13.84
C GLY A 6 -3.74 -7.47 13.68
N ARG A 7 -4.53 -6.44 13.35
CA ARG A 7 -6.00 -6.59 13.21
C ARG A 7 -6.38 -7.47 12.03
N PHE A 8 -5.58 -7.44 10.98
CA PHE A 8 -5.69 -8.31 9.80
C PHE A 8 -4.31 -8.82 9.43
N SER A 9 -4.23 -10.00 8.81
CA SER A 9 -2.98 -10.55 8.25
C SER A 9 -2.65 -9.95 6.88
N THR A 10 -3.65 -9.39 6.19
CA THR A 10 -3.52 -8.79 4.86
C THR A 10 -4.20 -7.43 4.84
N TYR A 11 -3.50 -6.40 4.37
CA TYR A 11 -4.00 -5.05 4.15
C TYR A 11 -3.97 -4.71 2.66
N LEU A 12 -5.03 -4.07 2.21
CA LEU A 12 -5.24 -3.71 0.81
C LEU A 12 -5.51 -2.21 0.76
N MET A 13 -4.72 -1.49 -0.02
CA MET A 13 -4.79 -0.04 -0.15
C MET A 13 -4.92 0.31 -1.63
N ALA A 14 -6.12 0.70 -2.05
CA ALA A 14 -6.40 1.16 -3.40
C ALA A 14 -6.36 2.69 -3.43
N SER A 15 -5.46 3.22 -4.27
CA SER A 15 -5.22 4.64 -4.49
C SER A 15 -5.15 5.44 -3.17
N PRO A 16 -4.25 5.05 -2.23
CA PRO A 16 -4.26 5.60 -0.89
C PRO A 16 -3.91 7.08 -0.89
N THR A 17 -4.66 7.87 -0.13
CA THR A 17 -4.25 9.24 0.20
C THR A 17 -3.23 9.20 1.35
N VAL A 18 -1.97 9.48 1.03
CA VAL A 18 -0.90 9.55 2.04
C VAL A 18 -0.76 11.00 2.49
N ASN A 19 -0.97 11.25 3.78
CA ASN A 19 -0.75 12.56 4.36
C ASN A 19 0.20 12.49 5.57
N PRO A 20 0.84 13.60 5.94
CA PRO A 20 1.84 13.60 7.02
C PRO A 20 1.32 13.09 8.37
N ASN A 21 0.03 13.30 8.67
CA ASN A 21 -0.57 12.86 9.93
C ASN A 21 -0.70 11.33 10.00
N VAL A 22 -0.90 10.66 8.87
CA VAL A 22 -0.88 9.19 8.80
C VAL A 22 0.55 8.68 8.99
N LEU A 23 1.53 9.31 8.35
CA LEU A 23 2.95 8.91 8.46
C LEU A 23 3.54 9.17 9.86
N ALA A 24 2.96 10.05 10.67
CA ALA A 24 3.38 10.27 12.05
C ALA A 24 3.29 9.00 12.92
N ASP A 25 2.37 8.08 12.60
CA ASP A 25 2.20 6.80 13.32
C ASP A 25 3.22 5.72 12.87
N GLU A 26 4.04 5.99 11.85
CA GLU A 26 4.91 5.00 11.22
C GLU A 26 6.02 4.44 12.14
N PRO A 27 6.75 5.25 12.95
CA PRO A 27 7.76 4.70 13.85
C PRO A 27 7.17 3.73 14.88
N ALA A 28 6.05 4.10 15.49
CA ALA A 28 5.34 3.26 16.44
C ALA A 28 4.77 1.99 15.79
N PHE A 29 4.39 2.06 14.51
CA PHE A 29 3.99 0.89 13.74
C PHE A 29 5.16 -0.10 13.57
N PHE A 30 6.34 0.36 13.12
CA PHE A 30 7.49 -0.53 12.93
C PHE A 30 7.99 -1.15 14.24
N GLU A 31 8.00 -0.40 15.35
CA GLU A 31 8.30 -0.95 16.67
C GLU A 31 7.35 -2.10 17.05
N ARG A 32 6.06 -1.97 16.74
CA ARG A 32 5.07 -3.02 17.00
C ARG A 32 5.30 -4.22 16.10
N ILE A 33 5.54 -4.02 14.80
CA ILE A 33 5.83 -5.12 13.87
C ILE A 33 7.06 -5.91 14.30
N ALA A 34 8.14 -5.23 14.67
CA ALA A 34 9.39 -5.86 15.10
C ALA A 34 9.20 -6.77 16.34
N ARG A 35 8.23 -6.44 17.21
CA ARG A 35 7.88 -7.25 18.39
C ARG A 35 6.92 -8.41 18.08
N THR A 36 6.29 -8.42 16.90
CA THR A 36 5.39 -9.49 16.49
C THR A 36 6.13 -10.56 15.68
N HIS A 37 5.70 -11.81 15.81
CA HIS A 37 6.17 -12.91 14.96
C HIS A 37 5.29 -13.11 13.70
N MET A 38 4.40 -12.16 13.41
CA MET A 38 3.48 -12.24 12.27
C MET A 38 4.10 -11.60 11.05
N VAL A 39 4.06 -12.31 9.92
CA VAL A 39 4.27 -11.72 8.60
C VAL A 39 2.98 -11.03 8.18
N LEU A 40 3.04 -9.74 7.87
CA LEU A 40 1.90 -9.01 7.33
C LEU A 40 2.07 -8.80 5.84
N ARG A 41 0.97 -8.95 5.11
CA ARG A 41 0.93 -8.78 3.67
C ARG A 41 0.24 -7.46 3.35
N VAL A 42 0.87 -6.64 2.52
CA VAL A 42 0.37 -5.32 2.14
C VAL A 42 0.36 -5.22 0.62
N LEU A 43 -0.82 -4.97 0.06
CA LEU A 43 -0.97 -4.60 -1.34
C LEU A 43 -1.32 -3.12 -1.44
N ILE A 44 -0.54 -2.39 -2.23
CA ILE A 44 -0.82 -1.02 -2.64
C ILE A 44 -1.12 -1.05 -4.15
N THR A 45 -2.19 -0.40 -4.57
CA THR A 45 -2.60 -0.33 -5.97
C THR A 45 -2.93 1.11 -6.34
N VAL A 46 -2.65 1.51 -7.57
CA VAL A 46 -2.95 2.84 -8.09
C VAL A 46 -3.13 2.78 -9.61
N GLY A 47 -3.99 3.64 -10.16
CA GLY A 47 -4.11 3.84 -11.61
C GLY A 47 -2.96 4.66 -12.17
N GLY A 48 -2.45 4.28 -13.34
CA GLY A 48 -1.34 4.96 -14.02
C GLY A 48 -1.66 6.39 -14.47
N ASP A 49 -2.96 6.70 -14.64
CA ASP A 49 -3.41 8.03 -15.07
C ASP A 49 -3.89 8.89 -13.89
N GLU A 50 -3.78 8.40 -12.65
CA GLU A 50 -4.13 9.18 -11.44
C GLU A 50 -3.15 10.32 -11.15
N GLN A 51 -1.96 10.28 -11.75
CA GLN A 51 -0.97 11.33 -11.71
C GLN A 51 -0.48 11.59 -13.15
N PRO A 52 -1.14 12.49 -13.90
CA PRO A 52 -0.73 12.78 -15.27
C PRO A 52 0.69 13.38 -15.31
N PRO A 53 1.45 13.17 -16.40
CA PRO A 53 2.79 13.75 -16.55
C PRO A 53 2.76 15.27 -16.35
N GLY A 54 3.59 15.79 -15.46
CA GLY A 54 3.64 17.22 -15.15
C GLY A 54 2.51 17.72 -14.24
N ALA A 55 1.70 16.84 -13.65
CA ALA A 55 0.76 17.21 -12.61
C ALA A 55 1.47 17.99 -11.49
N ALA A 56 0.86 19.10 -11.05
CA ALA A 56 1.35 19.87 -9.92
C ALA A 56 1.38 19.00 -8.64
N MET A 57 2.21 19.40 -7.67
CA MET A 57 2.44 18.70 -6.39
C MET A 57 1.17 18.24 -5.64
N ALA A 58 0.00 18.81 -5.96
CA ALA A 58 -1.28 18.50 -5.33
C ALA A 58 -1.81 17.09 -5.65
N TYR A 59 -1.40 16.46 -6.77
CA TYR A 59 -1.88 15.15 -7.20
C TYR A 59 -0.70 14.18 -7.36
N LYS A 60 -0.17 13.71 -6.24
CA LYS A 60 1.01 12.84 -6.16
C LYS A 60 0.66 11.38 -5.87
N THR A 61 -0.51 10.91 -6.29
CA THR A 61 -1.03 9.60 -5.86
C THR A 61 -0.09 8.44 -6.19
N ILE A 62 0.57 8.47 -7.36
CA ILE A 62 1.51 7.40 -7.77
C ILE A 62 2.80 7.50 -6.95
N ASP A 63 3.35 8.71 -6.81
CA ASP A 63 4.56 8.94 -6.01
C ASP A 63 4.34 8.56 -4.55
N ASP A 64 3.22 8.98 -3.96
CA ASP A 64 2.86 8.72 -2.56
C ASP A 64 2.66 7.22 -2.31
N ALA A 65 1.96 6.52 -3.22
CA ALA A 65 1.80 5.07 -3.15
C ALA A 65 3.14 4.33 -3.24
N SER A 66 4.01 4.76 -4.16
CA SER A 66 5.34 4.16 -4.38
C SER A 66 6.26 4.40 -3.18
N ASN A 67 6.33 5.65 -2.71
CA ASN A 67 7.08 6.03 -1.52
C ASN A 67 6.59 5.28 -0.27
N LEU A 68 5.27 5.15 -0.08
CA LEU A 68 4.72 4.36 1.02
C LEU A 68 5.16 2.89 0.92
N ALA A 69 5.09 2.29 -0.28
CA ALA A 69 5.53 0.91 -0.48
C ALA A 69 7.01 0.73 -0.10
N ASP A 70 7.88 1.65 -0.53
CA ASP A 70 9.31 1.58 -0.26
C ASP A 70 9.63 1.78 1.23
N ARG A 71 8.93 2.71 1.90
CA ARG A 71 9.05 2.89 3.35
C ARG A 71 8.65 1.62 4.11
N LEU A 72 7.55 0.98 3.72
CA LEU A 72 7.10 -0.27 4.35
C LEU A 72 8.11 -1.41 4.14
N ARG A 73 8.66 -1.57 2.93
CA ARG A 73 9.68 -2.59 2.64
C ARG A 73 10.95 -2.36 3.45
N ALA A 74 11.40 -1.12 3.56
CA ALA A 74 12.61 -0.77 4.28
C ALA A 74 12.43 -0.85 5.81
N GLY A 75 11.23 -0.57 6.32
CA GLY A 75 11.00 -0.42 7.75
C GLY A 75 10.88 -1.71 8.53
N ALA A 76 10.43 -2.82 7.91
CA ALA A 76 10.38 -4.12 8.59
C ALA A 76 10.41 -5.31 7.61
N PRO A 77 11.32 -6.30 7.80
CA PRO A 77 11.40 -7.48 6.95
C PRO A 77 10.18 -8.42 7.08
N GLN A 78 9.38 -8.28 8.15
CA GLN A 78 8.12 -9.02 8.33
C GLN A 78 6.98 -8.51 7.43
N LEU A 79 7.21 -7.47 6.63
CA LEU A 79 6.21 -6.92 5.72
C LEU A 79 6.44 -7.41 4.29
N GLU A 80 5.50 -8.19 3.76
CA GLU A 80 5.44 -8.52 2.34
C GLU A 80 4.65 -7.43 1.61
N VAL A 81 5.36 -6.54 0.92
CA VAL A 81 4.75 -5.36 0.30
C VAL A 81 4.80 -5.44 -1.23
N GLU A 82 3.63 -5.53 -1.85
CA GLU A 82 3.46 -5.41 -3.29
C GLU A 82 2.85 -4.04 -3.65
N CYS A 83 3.38 -3.42 -4.71
CA CYS A 83 2.81 -2.20 -5.27
C CYS A 83 2.50 -2.46 -6.75
N THR A 84 1.28 -2.17 -7.19
CA THR A 84 0.83 -2.38 -8.56
C THR A 84 0.29 -1.08 -9.14
N ILE A 85 0.88 -0.65 -10.25
CA ILE A 85 0.39 0.49 -11.04
C ILE A 85 -0.34 -0.07 -12.26
N PHE A 86 -1.62 0.24 -12.39
CA PHE A 86 -2.42 -0.20 -13.54
C PHE A 86 -2.26 0.79 -14.69
N SER A 87 -1.40 0.47 -15.66
CA SER A 87 -1.10 1.35 -16.79
C SER A 87 -2.35 1.74 -17.58
N GLY A 88 -2.54 3.04 -17.84
CA GLY A 88 -3.67 3.56 -18.63
C GLY A 88 -5.02 3.58 -17.88
N GLU A 89 -4.99 3.36 -16.57
CA GLU A 89 -6.20 3.33 -15.75
C GLU A 89 -6.29 4.59 -14.88
N GLY A 90 -7.48 5.18 -14.85
CA GLY A 90 -7.82 6.27 -13.93
C GLY A 90 -8.34 5.75 -12.59
N HIS A 91 -8.63 6.66 -11.67
CA HIS A 91 -9.02 6.32 -10.29
C HIS A 91 -10.18 5.31 -10.18
N LEU A 92 -11.25 5.52 -10.97
CA LEU A 92 -12.45 4.67 -10.89
C LEU A 92 -12.20 3.25 -11.45
N THR A 93 -11.49 3.14 -12.57
CA THR A 93 -11.21 1.84 -13.19
C THR A 93 -10.14 1.07 -12.42
N ALA A 94 -9.14 1.79 -11.89
CA ALA A 94 -8.17 1.24 -10.95
C ALA A 94 -8.85 0.63 -9.72
N GLY A 95 -9.89 1.25 -9.17
CA GLY A 95 -10.64 0.69 -8.02
C GLY A 95 -11.22 -0.71 -8.27
N LEU A 96 -11.74 -0.99 -9.46
CA LEU A 96 -12.25 -2.33 -9.80
C LEU A 96 -11.10 -3.34 -9.97
N LEU A 97 -10.03 -2.95 -10.65
CA LEU A 97 -8.84 -3.80 -10.82
C LEU A 97 -8.15 -4.07 -9.48
N SER A 98 -8.13 -3.10 -8.57
CA SER A 98 -7.66 -3.24 -7.21
C SER A 98 -8.41 -4.32 -6.46
N LEU A 99 -9.74 -4.42 -6.62
CA LEU A 99 -10.53 -5.48 -5.99
C LEU A 99 -10.13 -6.86 -6.52
N ILE A 100 -10.01 -7.02 -7.83
CA ILE A 100 -9.61 -8.29 -8.45
C ILE A 100 -8.20 -8.68 -7.99
N ARG A 101 -7.26 -7.74 -8.04
CA ARG A 101 -5.87 -7.94 -7.60
C ARG A 101 -5.80 -8.27 -6.12
N SER A 102 -6.65 -7.64 -5.31
CA SER A 102 -6.74 -7.89 -3.87
C SER A 102 -7.18 -9.31 -3.55
N ILE A 103 -8.16 -9.86 -4.28
CA ILE A 103 -8.60 -11.25 -4.11
C ILE A 103 -7.44 -12.20 -4.44
N GLN A 104 -6.76 -11.97 -5.57
CA GLN A 104 -5.60 -12.77 -5.97
C GLN A 104 -4.46 -12.68 -4.96
N PHE A 105 -4.23 -11.50 -4.39
CA PHE A 105 -3.21 -11.27 -3.39
C PHE A 105 -3.57 -11.95 -2.07
N ALA A 106 -4.80 -11.80 -1.59
CA ALA A 106 -5.26 -12.39 -0.33
C ALA A 106 -5.36 -13.93 -0.39
N TRP A 107 -5.56 -14.50 -1.59
CA TRP A 107 -5.63 -15.94 -1.75
C TRP A 107 -4.30 -16.61 -1.35
N PRO A 108 -4.33 -17.72 -0.59
CA PRO A 108 -3.12 -18.44 -0.24
C PRO A 108 -2.37 -18.91 -1.49
N ARG A 109 -1.08 -18.55 -1.60
CA ARG A 109 -0.22 -19.16 -2.61
C ARG A 109 -0.10 -20.66 -2.27
N ARG A 110 -0.35 -21.53 -3.25
CA ARG A 110 -0.07 -22.96 -3.07
C ARG A 110 1.44 -23.11 -2.80
N PRO A 111 1.83 -24.06 -1.91
CA PRO A 111 3.23 -24.32 -1.61
C PRO A 111 4.04 -24.71 -2.84
#